data_AF-A0A536RYW7-F1
#
_entry.id   AF-A0A536RYW7-F1
#
_cell.length_a   1.000
_cell.length_b   1.000
_cell.length_c   1.000
_cell.angle_alpha   90.00
_cell.angle_beta   90.00
_cell.angle_gamma   90.00
#
_symmetry.space_group_name_H-M   'P 1'
#
loop_
_entity.id
_entity.type
_entity.pdbx_description
1 polymer ?
#
loop_
_entity_poly.entity_id
_entity_poly.type
_entity_poly.pdbx_seq_one_letter_code
_entity_poly.pdbx_strand_id
1 'polypeptide(L)' 'MKARAEKQAATRRRIVEATSALHEEVGPARTTVAEIARRAGVERLTVYTHFPNETELFDACGQHWMDRHPPPDPSAS' A
#
# COMPACT_ATOMS: atom_id res chain seq x y z
N MET A 1 21.59 6.22 12.28
CA MET A 1 20.85 6.41 11.01
C MET A 1 19.97 5.22 10.62
N LYS A 2 20.44 3.96 10.71
CA LYS A 2 19.72 2.76 10.24
C LYS A 2 18.29 2.58 10.81
N ALA A 3 18.12 2.71 12.13
CA ALA A 3 16.83 2.53 12.79
C ALA A 3 15.72 3.49 12.31
N ARG A 4 16.08 4.72 11.93
CA ARG A 4 15.10 5.70 11.39
C ARG A 4 14.62 5.27 10.00
N ALA A 5 15.53 4.83 9.15
CA ALA A 5 15.20 4.35 7.81
C ALA A 5 14.35 3.07 7.87
N GLU A 6 14.67 2.14 8.76
CA GLU A 6 13.89 0.92 9.00
C GLU A 6 12.47 1.23 9.47
N LYS A 7 12.31 2.18 10.40
CA LYS A 7 10.99 2.64 10.85
C LYS A 7 10.18 3.28 9.72
N GLN A 8 10.81 4.12 8.89
CA GLN A 8 10.16 4.71 7.71
C GLN A 8 9.69 3.62 6.73
N ALA A 9 10.54 2.64 6.43
CA ALA A 9 10.20 1.53 5.56
C ALA A 9 9.06 0.67 6.12
N ALA A 10 9.06 0.41 7.44
CA ALA A 10 7.99 -0.33 8.11
C ALA A 10 6.64 0.41 8.05
N THR A 11 6.64 1.73 8.25
CA THR A 11 5.43 2.55 8.08
C THR A 11 4.95 2.51 6.64
N ARG A 12 5.85 2.67 5.67
CA ARG A 12 5.50 2.59 4.25
C ARG A 12 4.87 1.25 3.89
N ARG A 13 5.40 0.13 4.38
CA ARG A 13 4.84 -1.22 4.17
C ARG A 13 3.42 -1.35 4.72
N ARG A 14 3.18 -0.95 5.97
CA ARG A 14 1.84 -1.02 6.59
C ARG A 14 0.79 -0.23 5.81
N ILE A 15 1.17 0.93 5.25
CA ILE A 15 0.27 1.74 4.41
C ILE A 15 -0.08 0.98 3.14
N VAL A 16 0.91 0.39 2.45
CA VAL A 16 0.69 -0.37 1.20
C VAL A 16 -0.18 -1.60 1.45
N GLU A 17 0.11 -2.37 2.50
CA GLU A 17 -0.66 -3.56 2.89
C GLU A 17 -2.12 -3.20 3.19
N ALA A 18 -2.36 -2.11 3.94
CA ALA A 18 -3.71 -1.62 4.23
C ALA A 18 -4.47 -1.20 2.97
N THR A 19 -3.80 -0.50 2.04
CA THR A 19 -4.36 -0.12 0.75
C THR A 19 -4.75 -1.35 -0.08
N SER A 20 -3.86 -2.33 -0.21
CA SER A 20 -4.15 -3.57 -0.95
C SER A 20 -5.33 -4.33 -0.36
N ALA A 21 -5.37 -4.49 0.97
CA ALA A 21 -6.49 -5.16 1.64
C ALA A 21 -7.83 -4.43 1.40
N LEU A 22 -7.84 -3.10 1.47
CA LEU A 22 -9.05 -2.31 1.18
C LEU A 22 -9.46 -2.41 -0.29
N HIS A 23 -8.51 -2.43 -1.22
CA HIS A 23 -8.80 -2.67 -2.63
C HIS A 23 -9.42 -4.04 -2.87
N GLU A 24 -8.94 -5.08 -2.20
CA GLU A 24 -9.50 -6.43 -2.26
C GLU A 24 -10.90 -6.50 -1.64
N GLU A 25 -11.15 -5.80 -0.52
CA GLU A 25 -12.43 -5.83 0.21
C GLU A 25 -13.54 -4.97 -0.44
N VAL A 26 -13.21 -3.72 -0.79
CA VAL A 26 -14.20 -2.71 -1.22
C VAL A 26 -13.89 -2.09 -2.57
N GLY A 27 -12.79 -2.45 -3.22
CA GLY A 27 -12.37 -1.89 -4.49
C GLY A 27 -11.70 -0.51 -4.35
N PRO A 28 -10.85 -0.14 -5.31
CA PRO A 28 -10.08 1.12 -5.28
C PRO A 28 -10.99 2.36 -5.27
N ALA A 29 -12.09 2.34 -6.03
CA ALA A 29 -13.01 3.49 -6.12
C ALA A 29 -13.74 3.84 -4.81
N ARG A 30 -13.83 2.90 -3.85
CA ARG A 30 -14.45 3.13 -2.53
C ARG A 30 -13.42 3.26 -1.40
N THR A 31 -12.14 3.12 -1.72
CA THR A 31 -11.07 3.21 -0.73
C THR A 31 -10.72 4.67 -0.48
N THR A 32 -10.58 5.07 0.80
CA THR A 32 -10.24 6.45 1.17
C THR A 32 -8.95 6.49 1.97
N VAL A 33 -8.19 7.59 1.85
CA VAL A 33 -6.95 7.81 2.61
C VAL A 33 -7.19 7.76 4.13
N ALA A 34 -8.34 8.22 4.60
CA ALA A 34 -8.69 8.16 6.02
C ALA A 34 -8.82 6.70 6.51
N GLU A 35 -9.46 5.84 5.72
CA GLU A 35 -9.62 4.43 6.05
C GLU A 35 -8.29 3.65 5.96
N ILE A 36 -7.47 3.97 4.96
CA ILE A 36 -6.10 3.46 4.84
C ILE A 36 -5.28 3.82 6.09
N ALA A 37 -5.29 5.08 6.49
CA ALA A 37 -4.55 5.56 7.66
C ALA A 37 -5.01 4.84 8.94
N ARG A 38 -6.33 4.72 9.13
CA ARG A 38 -6.94 4.00 10.25
C ARG A 38 -6.48 2.55 10.30
N ARG A 39 -6.56 1.82 9.17
CA ARG A 39 -6.19 0.40 9.10
C ARG A 39 -4.67 0.17 9.24
N ALA A 40 -3.85 1.07 8.70
CA ALA A 40 -2.39 1.02 8.86
C ALA A 40 -1.91 1.43 10.27
N GLY A 41 -2.78 1.98 11.11
CA GLY A 41 -2.44 2.48 12.45
C GLY A 41 -1.49 3.69 12.38
N VAL A 42 -1.81 4.66 11.52
CA VAL A 42 -1.05 5.89 11.31
C VAL A 42 -1.99 7.08 11.16
N GLU A 43 -1.44 8.29 11.29
CA GLU A 43 -2.15 9.53 11.00
C GLU A 43 -2.33 9.75 9.49
N ARG A 44 -3.42 10.43 9.09
CA ARG A 44 -3.66 10.78 7.68
C ARG A 44 -2.50 11.58 7.07
N LEU A 45 -1.90 12.49 7.83
CA LEU A 45 -0.73 13.26 7.40
C LEU A 45 0.50 12.36 7.19
N THR A 46 0.64 11.28 7.96
CA THR A 46 1.73 10.31 7.76
C THR A 46 1.60 9.60 6.42
N VAL A 47 0.37 9.29 5.98
CA VAL A 47 0.14 8.74 4.64
C VAL A 47 0.67 9.69 3.56
N TYR A 48 0.27 10.97 3.61
CA TYR A 48 0.73 11.97 2.63
C TYR A 48 2.24 12.27 2.71
N THR A 49 2.86 12.08 3.88
CA THR A 49 4.32 12.22 4.04
C THR A 49 5.08 11.11 3.32
N HIS A 50 4.53 9.89 3.30
CA HIS A 50 5.13 8.73 2.64
C HIS A 50 4.72 8.59 1.17
N PHE A 51 3.53 9.09 0.82
CA PHE A 51 2.92 9.04 -0.50
C PHE A 51 2.27 10.39 -0.80
N PRO A 52 3.00 11.33 -1.41
CA PRO A 52 2.54 12.69 -1.66
C PRO A 52 1.29 12.77 -2.54
N ASN A 53 1.05 11.74 -3.37
CA ASN A 53 -0.10 11.64 -4.26
C ASN A 53 -0.63 10.20 -4.30
N GLU A 54 -1.88 10.06 -4.75
CA GLU A 54 -2.57 8.76 -4.82
C GLU A 54 -1.94 7.83 -5.87
N THR A 55 -1.38 8.36 -6.96
CA THR A 55 -0.69 7.57 -7.98
C THR A 55 0.48 6.79 -7.40
N GLU A 56 1.37 7.43 -6.64
CA GLU A 56 2.50 6.76 -5.99
C GLU A 56 2.06 5.69 -4.98
N LEU A 57 0.94 5.92 -4.29
CA LEU A 57 0.37 4.95 -3.37
C LEU A 57 -0.19 3.73 -4.13
N PHE A 58 -0.91 3.98 -5.22
CA PHE A 58 -1.51 2.93 -6.04
C PHE A 58 -0.47 2.15 -6.84
N ASP A 59 0.59 2.78 -7.32
CA ASP A 59 1.73 2.09 -7.94
C ASP A 59 2.40 1.15 -6.94
N ALA A 60 2.68 1.63 -5.71
CA ALA A 60 3.25 0.80 -4.66
C ALA A 60 2.32 -0.36 -4.25
N CYS A 61 1.00 -0.10 -4.20
CA CYS A 61 -0.01 -1.14 -3.99
C CYS A 61 -0.04 -2.17 -5.13
N GLY A 62 0.03 -1.73 -6.39
CA GLY A 62 0.04 -2.60 -7.56
C GLY A 62 1.27 -3.50 -7.58
N GLN A 63 2.45 -2.94 -7.32
CA GLN A 63 3.69 -3.74 -7.17
C GLN A 63 3.54 -4.79 -6.06
N HIS A 64 3.07 -4.39 -4.88
CA HIS A 64 2.85 -5.31 -3.77
C HIS A 64 1.84 -6.43 -4.09
N TRP A 65 0.79 -6.12 -4.84
CA TRP A 65 -0.20 -7.11 -5.25
C TRP A 65 0.39 -8.10 -6.26
N MET A 66 1.16 -7.63 -7.25
CA MET A 66 1.83 -8.49 -8.22
C MET A 66 2.88 -9.40 -7.58
N ASP A 67 3.64 -8.90 -6.60
CA ASP A 67 4.60 -9.70 -5.84
C ASP A 67 3.91 -10.86 -5.08
N ARG A 68 2.65 -10.66 -4.66
CA ARG A 68 1.83 -11.70 -3.99
C ARG A 68 1.01 -12.56 -4.95
N HIS A 69 0.73 -12.06 -6.15
CA HIS A 69 -0.06 -12.73 -7.19
C HIS A 69 0.68 -12.67 -8.52
N PRO A 70 1.75 -13.47 -8.69
CA PRO A 70 2.45 -13.50 -9.95
C PRO A 70 1.47 -13.90 -11.07
N PRO A 71 1.56 -13.29 -12.26
CA PRO A 71 0.73 -13.69 -13.38
C PRO A 71 0.93 -15.17 -13.66
N PRO A 72 -0.14 -15.92 -14.02
CA PRO A 72 0.01 -17.32 -14.38
C PRO A 72 1.01 -17.43 -15.54
N ASP A 73 1.87 -18.45 -15.47
CA ASP A 73 2.86 -18.70 -16.50
C ASP A 73 2.16 -18.84 -17.86
N PRO A 74 2.42 -17.95 -18.84
CA PRO A 74 1.76 -17.99 -20.14
C PRO A 74 2.14 -19.22 -20.97
N SER A 75 3.14 -20.01 -20.54
CA SER A 75 3.53 -21.29 -21.14
C SER A 75 2.87 -22.51 -20.50
N ALA A 76 2.14 -22.34 -19.39
CA ALA A 76 1.33 -23.39 -18.79
C ALA A 76 0.00 -23.52 -19.55
N SER A 77 0.01 -24.15 -20.73
CA SER A 77 -1.19 -24.56 -21.48
C SER A 77 -0.92 -25.85 -22.25
#